data_AF-A0A210PAN9-F1
#
_entry.id   AF-A0A210PAN9-F1
#
_cell.length_a   1.000
_cell.length_b   1.000
_cell.length_c   1.000
_cell.angle_alpha   90.00
_cell.angle_beta   90.00
_cell.angle_gamma   90.00
#
_symmetry.space_group_name_H-M   'P 1'
#
loop_
_entity.id
_entity.type
_entity.pdbx_description
1 polymer ?
#
loop_
_entity_poly.entity_id
_entity_poly.type
_entity_poly.pdbx_seq_one_letter_code
_entity_poly.pdbx_strand_id
1 'polypeptide(L)' 'MYSNQYLKAYFTLKNIKQNDIAKLLDKSTSTIRRKNDDLGFTQKEILLIHNKYNIPLQAFFYDADNDNTDNSTFPENS' A
#
# COMPACT_ATOMS: atom_id res chain seq x y z
N MET A 1 -0.16 -10.73 7.75
CA MET A 1 -1.16 -9.63 7.83
C MET A 1 -0.51 -8.48 7.09
N TYR A 2 -1.08 -8.01 5.97
CA TYR A 2 -0.41 -7.03 5.09
C TYR A 2 0.14 -5.86 5.91
N SER A 3 1.47 -5.77 6.00
CA SER A 3 2.11 -4.66 6.69
C SER A 3 2.12 -3.45 5.77
N ASN A 4 1.10 -2.59 5.88
CA ASN A 4 1.03 -1.30 5.17
C ASN A 4 2.11 -0.29 5.63
N GLN A 5 3.17 -0.74 6.28
CA GLN A 5 4.24 0.11 6.83
C GLN A 5 4.91 0.97 5.75
N TYR A 6 5.15 0.42 4.57
CA TYR A 6 5.74 1.15 3.45
C TYR A 6 4.79 2.21 2.91
N LEU A 7 3.51 1.85 2.70
CA LEU A 7 2.49 2.80 2.28
C LEU A 7 2.34 3.96 3.28
N LYS A 8 2.33 3.66 4.58
CA LYS A 8 2.29 4.67 5.66
C LYS A 8 3.51 5.58 5.61
N ALA A 9 4.72 5.05 5.38
CA ALA A 9 5.92 5.86 5.22
C ALA A 9 5.83 6.81 4.02
N TYR A 10 5.31 6.36 2.88
CA TYR A 10 5.06 7.22 1.72
C TYR A 10 4.09 8.36 2.04
N PHE A 11 3.01 8.07 2.77
CA PHE A 11 2.09 9.13 3.21
C PHE A 11 2.76 10.16 4.09
N THR A 12 3.59 9.73 5.05
CA THR A 12 4.36 10.63 5.92
C THR A 12 5.34 11.48 5.12
N LEU A 13 6.15 10.88 4.26
CA LEU A 13 7.18 11.59 3.47
C LEU A 13 6.57 12.62 2.51
N LYS A 14 5.40 12.33 1.96
CA LYS A 14 4.68 13.24 1.04
C LYS A 14 3.72 14.18 1.77
N ASN A 15 3.71 14.18 3.11
CA ASN A 15 2.79 14.98 3.94
C ASN A 15 1.30 14.79 3.59
N ILE A 16 0.91 13.56 3.26
CA ILE A 16 -0.45 13.19 2.90
C ILE A 16 -1.19 12.80 4.18
N LYS A 17 -2.25 13.55 4.51
CA LYS A 17 -3.06 13.28 5.69
C LYS A 17 -4.15 12.27 5.35
N GLN A 18 -4.60 11.55 6.37
CA GLN A 18 -5.73 10.63 6.27
C GLN A 18 -7.00 11.32 5.73
N ASN A 19 -7.19 12.61 6.04
CA ASN A 19 -8.29 13.42 5.53
C ASN A 19 -8.18 13.68 4.01
N ASP A 20 -6.97 13.74 3.46
CA ASP A 20 -6.76 13.97 2.03
C ASP A 20 -7.16 12.73 1.23
N ILE A 21 -6.79 11.54 1.72
CA ILE A 21 -7.22 10.26 1.15
C ILE A 21 -8.73 10.08 1.30
N ALA A 22 -9.30 10.47 2.44
CA ALA A 22 -10.74 10.42 2.69
C ALA A 22 -11.52 11.23 1.66
N LYS A 23 -11.06 12.46 1.37
CA LYS A 23 -11.63 13.31 0.31
C LYS A 23 -11.44 12.72 -1.08
N LEU A 24 -10.26 12.19 -1.39
CA LEU A 24 -9.96 11.60 -2.71
C LEU A 24 -10.88 10.40 -3.03
N LEU A 25 -11.16 9.58 -2.03
CA LEU A 25 -11.92 8.34 -2.20
C LEU A 25 -13.42 8.47 -1.90
N ASP A 26 -13.87 9.67 -1.51
CA ASP A 26 -15.22 9.93 -1.01
C ASP A 26 -15.61 8.97 0.15
N LYS A 27 -14.80 9.00 1.21
CA LYS A 27 -14.94 8.12 2.38
C LYS A 27 -14.75 8.88 3.68
N SER A 28 -15.25 8.30 4.77
CA SER A 28 -14.92 8.80 6.11
C SER A 28 -13.45 8.58 6.44
N THR A 29 -12.88 9.45 7.27
CA THR A 29 -11.55 9.26 7.84
C THR A 29 -11.45 7.92 8.57
N SER A 30 -12.47 7.52 9.34
CA SER A 30 -12.51 6.22 10.02
C SER A 30 -12.36 5.03 9.07
N THR A 31 -12.92 5.11 7.86
CA THR A 31 -12.76 4.07 6.84
C THR A 31 -11.32 4.01 6.33
N ILE A 32 -10.70 5.15 6.08
CA ILE A 32 -9.29 5.20 5.66
C ILE A 32 -8.38 4.63 6.75
N ARG A 33 -8.64 4.90 8.04
CA ARG A 33 -7.89 4.29 9.14
C ARG A 33 -7.91 2.77 9.05
N ARG A 34 -9.11 2.18 8.95
CA ARG A 34 -9.28 0.72 8.84
C ARG A 34 -8.60 0.14 7.60
N LYS A 35 -8.61 0.86 6.48
CA LYS A 35 -7.89 0.48 5.25
C LYS A 35 -6.38 0.48 5.42
N ASN A 36 -5.84 1.50 6.08
CA ASN A 36 -4.42 1.58 6.38
C ASN A 36 -3.96 0.55 7.41
N ASP A 37 -4.83 0.16 8.35
CA ASP A 37 -4.45 -0.76 9.42
C ASP A 37 -4.61 -2.22 8.97
N ASP A 38 -5.78 -2.62 8.44
CA ASP A 38 -6.11 -4.05 8.32
C ASP A 38 -6.82 -4.46 7.00
N LEU A 39 -7.52 -3.53 6.32
CA LEU A 39 -8.37 -3.89 5.17
C LEU A 39 -7.69 -3.74 3.80
N GLY A 40 -6.68 -2.88 3.70
CA GLY A 40 -6.09 -2.49 2.42
C GLY A 40 -7.02 -1.68 1.51
N PHE A 41 -6.52 -1.42 0.31
CA PHE A 41 -7.21 -0.64 -0.73
C PHE A 41 -7.60 -1.53 -1.90
N THR A 42 -8.75 -1.26 -2.50
CA THR A 42 -9.16 -1.88 -3.77
C THR A 42 -8.28 -1.38 -4.91
N GLN A 43 -8.21 -2.13 -6.02
CA GLN A 43 -7.42 -1.73 -7.19
C GLN A 43 -7.79 -0.33 -7.72
N LYS A 44 -9.08 0.00 -7.78
CA LYS A 44 -9.55 1.34 -8.19
C LYS A 44 -9.03 2.44 -7.26
N GLU A 45 -9.08 2.22 -5.95
CA GLU A 45 -8.56 3.17 -4.97
C GLU A 45 -7.05 3.32 -5.04
N ILE A 46 -6.32 2.21 -5.24
CA ILE A 46 -4.87 2.21 -5.43
C ILE A 46 -4.49 3.07 -6.63
N LEU A 47 -5.16 2.89 -7.77
CA LEU A 47 -4.91 3.69 -8.98
C LEU A 47 -5.19 5.18 -8.75
N LEU A 48 -6.26 5.53 -8.02
CA LEU A 48 -6.55 6.91 -7.68
C LEU A 48 -5.46 7.53 -6.80
N ILE A 49 -5.02 6.83 -5.76
CA ILE A 49 -3.97 7.31 -4.84
C ILE A 49 -2.62 7.40 -5.59
N HIS A 50 -2.27 6.39 -6.38
CA HIS A 50 -1.08 6.36 -7.23
C HIS A 50 -1.04 7.59 -8.15
N ASN A 51 -2.09 7.81 -8.94
CA ASN A 51 -2.17 8.92 -9.89
C ASN A 51 -2.16 10.28 -9.19
N LYS A 52 -2.83 10.41 -8.04
CA LYS A 52 -2.94 11.70 -7.34
C LYS A 52 -1.64 12.11 -6.66
N TYR A 53 -0.93 11.16 -6.05
CA TYR A 53 0.21 11.45 -5.16
C TYR A 53 1.55 10.93 -5.67
N ASN A 54 1.56 10.28 -6.84
CA ASN A 54 2.74 9.64 -7.42
C ASN A 54 3.41 8.68 -6.42
N ILE A 55 2.60 7.78 -5.83
CA ILE A 55 3.06 6.72 -4.91
C ILE A 55 3.23 5.44 -5.73
N PRO A 56 4.41 4.78 -5.73
CA PRO A 56 4.63 3.54 -6.49
C PRO A 56 3.60 2.45 -6.13
N LEU A 57 3.12 1.71 -7.13
CA LEU A 57 2.13 0.64 -6.92
C LEU A 57 2.66 -0.43 -5.94
N GLN A 58 3.96 -0.71 -5.96
CA GLN A 58 4.63 -1.66 -5.08
C GLN A 58 4.43 -1.31 -3.60
N ALA A 59 4.28 -0.02 -3.26
CA ALA A 59 4.09 0.42 -1.88
C ALA A 59 2.78 -0.12 -1.26
N PHE A 60 1.78 -0.48 -2.06
CA PHE A 60 0.49 -1.01 -1.61
C PHE A 60 0.49 -2.53 -1.39
N PHE A 61 1.53 -3.22 -1.86
CA PHE A 61 1.59 -4.69 -1.86
C PHE A 61 2.80 -5.24 -1.11
N TYR A 62 3.59 -4.37 -0.48
CA TYR A 62 4.75 -4.81 0.27
C TYR A 62 4.31 -5.66 1.47
N ASP A 63 4.82 -6.88 1.54
CA ASP A 63 4.64 -7.76 2.69
C ASP A 63 6.03 -8.09 3.23
N ALA A 64 6.29 -7.70 4.49
CA ALA A 64 7.60 -7.92 5.12
C ALA A 64 7.93 -9.42 5.26
N ASP A 65 6.90 -10.28 5.24
CA ASP A 65 7.04 -11.73 5.32
C ASP A 65 7.54 -12.34 3.99
N ASN A 66 7.40 -11.64 2.85
CA ASN A 66 7.87 -12.14 1.54
C ASN A 66 9.36 -11.90 1.27
N ASP A 67 10.03 -11.03 2.03
CA ASP A 67 11.47 -10.78 1.88
C ASP A 67 12.34 -11.93 2.45
N ASN A 68 11.73 -12.96 3.07
CA ASN A 68 12.44 -14.15 3.56
C ASN A 68 12.31 -15.39 2.65
N THR A 69 11.68 -15.28 1.48
CA THR A 69 11.41 -16.45 0.59
C THR A 69 12.09 -16.42 -0.78
N ASP A 70 13.03 -15.51 -1.04
CA ASP A 70 13.91 -15.60 -2.21
C ASP A 70 15.34 -15.95 -1.80
N ASN A 71 15.55 -17.22 -1.43
CA ASN A 71 16.83 -17.87 -1.62
C ASN A 71 16.61 -19.20 -2.38
N SER A 72 16.98 -19.14 -3.66
CA SER A 72 17.37 -20.27 -4.52
C SER A 72 16.35 -21.39 -4.78
N THR A 73 15.76 -21.39 -5.98
CA THR A 73 15.82 -22.58 -6.85
C THR A 73 15.68 -22.15 -8.32
N PHE A 74 16.81 -21.99 -9.01
CA PHE A 74 16.81 -22.11 -10.47
C PHE A 74 16.64 -23.60 -10.80
N PRO A 75 15.69 -24.02 -11.66
CA PRO A 75 15.67 -25.40 -12.11
C PRO A 75 16.91 -25.63 -12.99
N GLU A 76 17.80 -26.51 -12.55
CA GLU A 76 18.77 -27.12 -13.45
C GLU A 76 17.98 -27.90 -14.50
N ASN A 77 18.11 -27.49 -15.76
CA ASN A 77 17.63 -28.28 -16.89
C ASN A 77 18.28 -29.67 -16.84
N SER A 78 17.46 -30.72 -16.86
CA SER A 78 17.83 -32.08 -17.26
C SER A 78 17.09 -32.47 -18.53
#